data_AF-A0A3B9SJI1-F1
#
_entry.id   AF-A0A3B9SJI1-F1
#
_cell.length_a   1.000
_cell.length_b   1.000
_cell.length_c   1.000
_cell.angle_alpha   90.00
_cell.angle_beta   90.00
_cell.angle_gamma   90.00
#
_symmetry.space_group_name_H-M   'P 1'
#
loop_
_entity.id
_entity.type
_entity.pdbx_description
1 polymer ?
#
loop_
_entity_poly.entity_id
_entity_poly.type
_entity_poly.pdbx_seq_one_letter_code
_entity_poly.pdbx_strand_id
1 'polypeptide(L)'
;MTELMSQAYSFGEGRFIPPPQMRVLPRSPENPLEWAGLESHAALNIVDLANADSCAFLATADLGKVFENGSFEVLGRLEGSDLRGCSLLTV
;
A
#
# COMPACT_ATOMS: atom_id res chain seq x y z
N MET A 1 -3.66 7.56 -9.09
CA MET A 1 -2.49 6.88 -9.66
C MET A 1 -2.98 5.55 -10.22
N THR A 2 -3.17 5.45 -11.53
CA THR A 2 -3.71 4.28 -12.26
C THR A 2 -2.60 3.30 -12.67
N GLU A 3 -1.50 3.28 -11.92
CA GLU A 3 -0.24 2.64 -12.33
C GLU A 3 -0.15 1.15 -11.99
N LEU A 4 -1.14 0.61 -11.28
CA LEU A 4 -1.25 -0.82 -11.00
C LEU A 4 -2.40 -1.42 -11.80
N MET A 5 -2.09 -2.38 -12.68
CA MET A 5 -3.12 -3.13 -13.42
C MET A 5 -3.87 -4.12 -12.51
N SER A 6 -3.36 -4.40 -11.30
CA SER A 6 -4.09 -5.09 -10.23
C SER A 6 -4.72 -4.07 -9.27
N GLN A 7 -6.04 -4.01 -9.27
CA GLN A 7 -6.78 -3.14 -8.36
C GLN A 7 -7.23 -3.99 -7.16
N ALA A 8 -6.74 -3.65 -5.97
CA ALA A 8 -7.33 -4.12 -4.73
C ALA A 8 -8.63 -3.36 -4.49
N TYR A 9 -9.74 -4.07 -4.29
CA TYR A 9 -11.05 -3.45 -4.10
C TYR A 9 -11.46 -3.45 -2.63
N SER A 10 -12.16 -2.41 -2.21
CA SER A 10 -12.84 -2.35 -0.92
C SER A 10 -14.34 -2.55 -1.11
N PHE A 11 -14.94 -3.38 -0.27
CA PHE A 11 -16.39 -3.57 -0.20
C PHE A 11 -17.04 -2.71 0.89
N GLY A 12 -16.27 -1.85 1.55
CA GLY A 12 -16.69 -1.03 2.69
C GLY A 12 -15.56 -0.82 3.70
N GLU A 13 -15.79 0.11 4.63
CA GLU A 13 -14.94 0.34 5.82
C GLU A 13 -13.47 0.71 5.52
N GLY A 14 -13.14 1.09 4.29
CA GLY A 14 -11.77 1.44 3.91
C GLY A 14 -10.82 0.24 3.79
N ARG A 15 -11.33 -0.99 3.91
CA ARG A 15 -10.54 -2.22 3.88
C ARG A 15 -10.47 -2.79 2.48
N PHE A 16 -9.26 -2.92 1.94
CA PHE A 16 -8.98 -3.39 0.58
C PHE A 16 -8.52 -4.85 0.58
N ILE A 17 -9.04 -5.62 -0.37
CA ILE A 17 -8.66 -7.01 -0.58
C ILE A 17 -7.84 -7.09 -1.87
N PRO A 18 -6.55 -7.45 -1.80
CA PRO A 18 -5.73 -7.63 -2.99
C PRO A 18 -6.13 -8.90 -3.74
N PRO A 19 -6.01 -8.94 -5.09
CA PRO A 19 -6.16 -10.17 -5.85
C PRO A 19 -5.00 -11.15 -5.57
N PRO A 20 -5.13 -12.45 -5.91
CA PRO A 20 -4.13 -13.47 -5.54
C PRO A 20 -2.69 -13.21 -6.03
N GLN A 21 -2.54 -12.51 -7.16
CA GLN A 21 -1.23 -12.15 -7.71
C GLN A 21 -0.57 -10.92 -7.06
N MET A 22 -1.28 -10.20 -6.18
CA MET A 22 -0.82 -9.00 -5.52
C MET A 22 -0.68 -9.25 -4.01
N ARG A 23 0.39 -8.74 -3.40
CA ARG A 23 0.59 -8.73 -1.95
C ARG A 23 0.99 -7.33 -1.49
N VAL A 24 0.43 -6.91 -0.36
CA VAL A 24 0.81 -5.68 0.33
C VAL A 24 1.56 -6.06 1.60
N LEU A 25 2.71 -5.43 1.82
CA LEU A 25 3.61 -5.76 2.91
C LEU A 25 3.89 -4.51 3.76
N PRO A 26 3.87 -4.63 5.10
CA PRO A 26 4.14 -3.51 6.00
C PRO A 26 5.65 -3.27 6.11
N ARG A 27 6.12 -2.11 5.64
CA ARG A 27 7.51 -1.66 5.75
C ARG A 27 7.62 -0.63 6.87
N SER A 28 8.73 -0.62 7.61
CA SER A 28 9.01 0.45 8.57
C SER A 28 9.00 1.82 7.85
N PRO A 29 8.30 2.83 8.41
CA PRO A 29 8.38 4.21 7.91
C PRO A 29 9.78 4.83 8.04
N GLU A 30 10.57 4.39 9.02
CA GLU A 30 11.88 4.95 9.38
C GLU A 30 13.05 4.23 8.71
N ASN A 31 12.94 2.91 8.52
CA ASN A 31 13.97 2.09 7.88
C ASN A 31 13.38 1.25 6.73
N PRO A 32 13.70 1.56 5.46
CA PRO A 32 13.10 0.87 4.32
C PRO A 32 13.54 -0.59 4.15
N LEU A 33 14.57 -1.04 4.89
CA LEU A 33 15.08 -2.41 4.88
C LEU A 33 14.48 -3.28 5.99
N GLU A 34 13.59 -2.72 6.82
CA GLU A 34 12.94 -3.42 7.92
C GLU A 34 11.44 -3.60 7.67
N TRP A 35 10.93 -4.74 8.11
CA TRP A 35 9.49 -5.01 8.13
C TRP A 35 8.87 -4.38 9.37
N ALA A 36 7.73 -3.72 9.19
CA ALA A 36 6.89 -3.36 10.31
C ALA A 36 6.01 -4.56 10.72
N GLY A 37 5.45 -4.50 11.92
CA GLY A 37 4.50 -5.51 12.37
C GLY A 37 3.22 -5.48 11.55
N LEU A 38 2.58 -6.65 11.40
CA LEU A 38 1.17 -6.68 10.99
C LEU A 38 0.35 -5.86 11.99
N GLU A 39 -0.73 -5.30 11.47
CA GLU A 39 -1.66 -4.47 12.22
C GLU A 39 -1.09 -3.20 12.87
N SER A 40 0.12 -2.79 12.49
CA SER A 40 0.73 -1.53 12.89
C SER A 40 0.61 -0.46 11.80
N HIS A 41 0.85 0.80 12.16
CA HIS A 41 1.03 1.87 11.18
C HIS A 41 2.35 1.64 10.44
N ALA A 42 2.28 1.45 9.13
CA ALA A 42 3.41 1.08 8.32
C ALA A 42 3.36 1.77 6.95
N ALA A 43 4.53 1.98 6.34
CA ALA A 43 4.57 2.31 4.93
C ALA A 43 4.21 1.06 4.11
N LEU A 44 3.53 1.24 2.97
CA LEU A 44 3.08 0.13 2.16
C LEU A 44 4.06 -0.21 1.03
N ASN A 45 4.52 -1.45 1.03
CA ASN A 45 5.17 -2.05 -0.13
C ASN A 45 4.16 -2.92 -0.88
N ILE A 46 4.18 -2.87 -2.21
CA ILE A 46 3.31 -3.64 -3.08
C ILE A 46 4.16 -4.58 -3.95
N VAL A 47 3.79 -5.85 -3.96
CA VAL A 47 4.30 -6.86 -4.88
C VAL A 47 3.14 -7.28 -5.78
N ASP A 48 3.19 -6.96 -7.07
CA ASP A 48 2.17 -7.33 -8.05
C ASP A 48 2.79 -8.09 -9.23
N LEU A 49 2.57 -9.40 -9.25
CA LEU A 49 3.13 -10.27 -10.29
C LEU A 49 2.41 -10.14 -11.63
N ALA A 50 1.25 -9.48 -11.72
CA ALA A 50 0.69 -9.12 -13.02
C ALA A 50 1.56 -8.10 -13.77
N ASN A 51 2.44 -7.38 -13.06
CA ASN A 51 3.40 -6.42 -13.61
C ASN A 51 4.81 -7.03 -13.72
N ALA A 52 4.94 -8.35 -13.84
CA ALA A 52 6.24 -9.02 -13.93
C ALA A 52 7.11 -8.53 -15.10
N ASP A 53 6.49 -8.16 -16.23
CA ASP A 53 7.18 -7.59 -17.40
C ASP A 53 7.37 -6.05 -17.30
N SER A 54 7.00 -5.45 -16.17
CA SER A 54 7.18 -4.03 -15.88
C SER A 54 7.72 -3.80 -14.46
N CYS A 55 6.99 -3.12 -13.59
CA CYS A 55 7.38 -2.85 -12.21
C CYS A 55 6.52 -3.66 -11.23
N ALA A 56 7.00 -4.85 -10.86
CA ALA A 56 6.31 -5.74 -9.94
C ALA A 56 6.50 -5.36 -8.46
N PHE A 57 7.53 -4.58 -8.13
CA PHE A 57 7.89 -4.25 -6.74
C PHE A 57 7.89 -2.74 -6.55
N LEU A 58 6.94 -2.24 -5.76
CA LEU A 58 6.77 -0.83 -5.48
C LEU A 58 6.90 -0.58 -3.99
N ALA A 59 7.78 0.34 -3.62
CA ALA A 59 7.78 0.94 -2.29
C ALA A 59 7.01 2.26 -2.38
N THR A 60 5.76 2.28 -1.91
CA THR A 60 4.96 3.50 -1.96
C THR A 60 5.26 4.38 -0.74
N ALA A 61 4.86 5.64 -0.84
CA ALA A 61 4.85 6.56 0.31
C ALA A 61 3.44 6.63 0.93
N ASP A 62 2.64 5.56 0.79
CA ASP A 62 1.36 5.44 1.46
C ASP A 62 1.58 4.88 2.86
N LEU A 63 0.93 5.51 3.84
CA LEU A 63 0.83 5.01 5.20
C LEU A 63 -0.44 4.17 5.30
N GLY A 64 -0.33 3.00 5.91
CA GLY A 64 -1.43 2.06 6.01
C GLY A 64 -1.24 1.03 7.10
N LYS A 65 -2.13 0.04 7.08
CA LYS A 65 -2.15 -1.10 8.00
C LYS A 65 -2.39 -2.37 7.21
N VAL A 66 -1.51 -3.37 7.34
CA VAL A 66 -1.68 -4.69 6.72
C VAL A 66 -2.16 -5.68 7.78
N PHE A 67 -3.24 -6.39 7.49
CA PHE A 67 -3.85 -7.35 8.41
C PHE A 67 -3.34 -8.78 8.15
N GLU A 68 -3.53 -9.66 9.13
CA GLU A 68 -3.08 -11.06 9.04
C GLU A 68 -3.65 -11.81 7.83
N ASN A 69 -4.86 -11.48 7.39
CA ASN A 69 -5.50 -12.09 6.23
C ASN A 69 -5.02 -11.51 4.88
N GLY A 70 -4.02 -10.62 4.86
CA GLY A 70 -3.46 -9.99 3.67
C GLY A 70 -4.27 -8.81 3.11
N SER A 71 -5.44 -8.50 3.69
CA SER A 71 -6.13 -7.23 3.41
C SER A 71 -5.38 -6.07 4.02
N PHE A 72 -5.68 -4.85 3.58
CA PHE A 72 -5.00 -3.65 4.06
C PHE A 72 -5.90 -2.42 4.04
N GLU A 73 -5.50 -1.39 4.77
CA GLU A 73 -6.09 -0.06 4.76
C GLU A 73 -5.05 0.98 4.34
N VAL A 74 -5.49 2.03 3.65
CA VAL A 74 -4.68 3.21 3.35
C VAL A 74 -5.14 4.33 4.27
N LEU A 75 -4.26 4.75 5.18
CA LEU A 75 -4.53 5.77 6.19
C LEU A 75 -4.13 7.17 5.71
N GLY A 76 -3.20 7.26 4.77
CA GLY A 76 -2.73 8.52 4.23
C GLY A 76 -1.38 8.38 3.52
N ARG A 77 -0.60 9.45 3.56
CA ARG A 77 0.74 9.54 2.95
C ARG A 77 1.78 9.82 4.03
N LEU A 78 3.01 9.36 3.81
CA LEU A 78 4.13 9.71 4.68
C LEU A 78 4.38 11.23 4.67
N GLU A 79 4.77 11.76 5.83
CA GLU A 79 5.13 13.17 5.97
C GLU A 79 6.30 13.53 5.05
N GLY A 80 6.24 14.71 4.43
CA GLY A 80 7.26 15.16 3.46
C GLY A 80 7.23 14.46 2.10
N SER A 81 6.26 13.56 1.85
CA SER A 81 6.06 13.01 0.51
C SER A 81 5.48 14.05 -0.46
N ASP A 82 5.84 13.94 -1.73
CA ASP A 82 5.31 14.84 -2.76
C ASP A 82 3.77 14.82 -2.76
N LEU A 83 3.17 16.02 -2.77
CA LEU A 83 1.75 16.21 -3.03
C LEU A 83 1.45 15.77 -4.47
N ARG A 84 1.03 14.52 -4.65
CA ARG A 84 0.63 13.96 -5.95
C ARG A 84 -0.73 13.27 -5.85
N GLY A 85 -1.59 13.51 -6.83
CA GLY A 85 -2.89 12.83 -7.00
C GLY A 85 -4.12 13.66 -6.60
N CYS A 86 -5.30 13.13 -6.91
CA CYS A 86 -6.61 13.78 -6.72
C CYS A 86 -7.26 13.49 -5.35
N SER A 87 -6.64 12.66 -4.51
CA SER A 87 -7.12 12.34 -3.16
C SER A 87 -6.32 13.11 -2.11
N LEU A 88 -6.34 14.44 -2.23
CA LEU A 88 -5.93 15.33 -1.15
C LEU A 88 -7.21 15.82 -0.46
N LEU A 89 -7.86 14.94 0.32
CA LEU A 89 -8.74 15.41 1.39
C LEU A 89 -7.85 15.83 2.55
N THR A 90 -7.19 16.97 2.38
CA THR A 90 -6.67 17.76 3.50
C THR A 90 -7.87 18.48 4.12
N VAL A 91 -8.21 18.14 5.36
CA VAL A 91 -8.90 19.06 6.27
C VAL A 91 -7.83 19.74 7.10
#